data_AF-A0A6L7U758-F1
#
_entry.id   AF-A0A6L7U758-F1
#
_cell.length_a   1.000
_cell.length_b   1.000
_cell.length_c   1.000
_cell.angle_alpha   90.00
_cell.angle_beta   90.00
_cell.angle_gamma   90.00
#
_symmetry.space_group_name_H-M   'P 1'
#
loop_
_entity.id
_entity.type
_entity.pdbx_description
1 polymer ?
#
loop_
_entity_poly.entity_id
_entity_poly.type
_entity_poly.pdbx_seq_one_letter_code
_entity_poly.pdbx_strand_id
1 'polypeptide(L)'
;MLECLKITELIGRAPWREAVTYRKTWPHEYVLSRKDGQRELIELVCARFRAGEGVAGTFFGQPNTYLFIGDCKYWLMTHWETVNLDDGQDYVLNRARLYRDRRDFIIQPGDTGKREDYPAQPARSMQRADQR
;
A
#
# COMPACT_ATOMS: atom_id res chain seq x y z
N MET A 1 16.72 21.03 -2.96
CA MET A 1 17.41 19.75 -2.70
C MET A 1 17.24 19.29 -1.23
N LEU A 2 16.08 19.50 -0.60
CA LEU A 2 15.84 19.22 0.82
C LEU A 2 14.70 18.22 1.09
N GLU A 3 13.94 17.80 0.07
CA GLU A 3 12.77 16.91 0.26
C GLU A 3 13.10 15.41 0.25
N CYS A 4 14.38 15.06 0.14
CA CYS A 4 14.89 13.69 0.21
C CYS A 4 15.70 13.46 1.49
N LEU A 5 15.24 13.95 2.65
CA LEU A 5 15.20 13.02 3.78
C LEU A 5 14.25 11.91 3.32
N LYS A 6 14.85 10.91 2.67
CA LYS A 6 14.14 10.06 1.71
C LYS A 6 13.04 9.36 2.47
N ILE A 7 11.83 9.34 1.94
CA ILE A 7 10.72 8.49 2.43
C ILE A 7 11.18 7.09 2.86
N THR A 8 12.23 6.56 2.24
CA THR A 8 12.91 5.30 2.63
C THR A 8 13.50 5.27 4.04
N GLU A 9 14.01 6.39 4.56
CA GLU A 9 14.51 6.53 5.94
C GLU A 9 13.36 6.47 6.95
N LEU A 10 12.27 7.21 6.68
CA LEU A 10 11.06 7.15 7.49
C LEU A 10 10.46 5.75 7.49
N ILE A 11 10.34 5.13 6.31
CA ILE A 11 9.93 3.73 6.16
C ILE A 11 10.86 2.79 6.95
N GLY A 12 12.18 2.99 6.87
CA GLY A 12 13.16 2.12 7.50
C GLY A 12 13.13 2.14 9.03
N ARG A 13 12.73 3.27 9.62
CA ARG A 13 12.64 3.45 11.07
C ARG A 13 11.26 3.15 11.65
N ALA A 14 10.22 3.14 10.82
CA ALA A 14 8.86 2.95 11.31
C ALA A 14 8.70 1.56 11.96
N PRO A 15 7.99 1.46 13.10
CA PRO A 15 7.87 0.22 13.86
C PRO A 15 6.77 -0.68 13.28
N TRP A 16 7.02 -1.21 12.09
CA TRP A 16 6.06 -2.05 11.36
C TRP A 16 5.65 -3.28 12.18
N ARG A 17 4.33 -3.51 12.25
CA ARG A 17 3.74 -4.66 12.93
C ARG A 17 3.01 -5.53 11.94
N GLU A 18 3.16 -6.84 12.07
CA GLU A 18 2.39 -7.77 11.25
C GLU A 18 0.89 -7.65 11.52
N ALA A 19 0.09 -7.56 10.46
CA ALA A 19 -1.36 -7.63 10.55
C ALA A 19 -1.82 -9.09 10.72
N VAL A 20 -1.77 -9.59 11.96
CA VAL A 20 -2.00 -11.01 12.31
C VAL A 20 -3.32 -11.55 11.75
N THR A 21 -4.37 -10.73 11.73
CA THR A 21 -5.69 -11.07 11.16
C THR A 21 -5.61 -11.52 9.70
N TYR A 22 -4.65 -11.00 8.93
CA TYR A 22 -4.51 -11.23 7.50
C TYR A 22 -3.31 -12.12 7.14
N ARG A 23 -2.60 -12.69 8.12
CA ARG A 23 -1.39 -13.50 7.90
C ARG A 23 -1.54 -14.57 6.81
N LYS A 24 -2.72 -15.21 6.73
CA LYS A 24 -3.00 -16.31 5.77
C LYS A 24 -3.62 -15.84 4.44
N THR A 25 -4.23 -14.66 4.42
CA THR A 25 -5.06 -14.18 3.29
C THR A 25 -4.45 -13.00 2.56
N TRP A 26 -3.82 -12.09 3.28
CA TRP A 26 -3.23 -10.88 2.71
C TRP A 26 -2.09 -10.43 3.63
N PRO A 27 -0.96 -11.17 3.67
CA PRO A 27 0.10 -10.90 4.64
C PRO A 27 0.72 -9.53 4.42
N HIS A 28 0.53 -8.63 5.37
CA HIS A 28 1.05 -7.26 5.35
C HIS A 28 1.44 -6.80 6.75
N GLU A 29 2.11 -5.65 6.80
CA GLU A 29 2.46 -4.97 8.03
C GLU A 29 1.82 -3.58 8.05
N TYR A 30 1.72 -2.97 9.22
CA TYR A 30 1.15 -1.64 9.37
C TYR A 30 1.82 -0.83 10.47
N VAL A 31 1.67 0.49 10.37
CA VAL A 31 1.97 1.48 11.41
C VAL A 31 0.81 2.46 11.57
N LEU A 32 0.81 3.15 12.70
CA LEU A 32 -0.22 4.09 13.13
C LEU A 32 0.36 5.50 13.26
N SER A 33 -0.33 6.50 12.70
CA SER A 33 0.16 7.90 12.66
C SER A 33 0.54 8.45 14.03
N ARG A 34 -0.33 8.27 15.03
CA ARG A 34 -0.18 8.83 16.36
C ARG A 34 0.46 7.84 17.31
N LYS A 35 -0.08 6.62 17.42
CA LYS A 35 0.39 5.64 18.41
C LYS A 35 1.84 5.22 18.19
N ASP A 36 2.30 5.21 16.94
CA ASP A 36 3.67 4.84 16.60
C ASP A 36 4.55 6.06 16.27
N GLY A 37 4.04 7.28 16.41
CA GLY A 37 4.76 8.51 16.08
C GLY A 37 5.12 8.64 14.59
N GLN A 38 4.27 8.13 13.69
CA GLN A 38 4.52 8.08 12.24
C GLN A 38 3.79 9.16 11.44
N ARG A 39 3.50 10.31 12.08
CA ARG A 39 2.84 11.47 11.44
C ARG A 39 3.54 11.87 10.14
N GLU A 40 4.85 12.10 10.19
CA GLU A 40 5.65 12.57 9.05
C GLU A 40 5.64 11.59 7.88
N LEU A 41 5.75 10.28 8.17
CA LEU A 41 5.68 9.24 7.14
C LEU A 41 4.33 9.26 6.42
N ILE A 42 3.23 9.33 7.17
CA ILE A 42 1.88 9.33 6.59
C ILE A 42 1.61 10.63 5.83
N GLU A 43 2.05 11.76 6.36
CA GLU A 43 1.97 13.06 5.67
C GLU A 43 2.69 13.01 4.32
N LEU A 44 3.91 12.47 4.29
CA LEU A 44 4.69 12.32 3.06
C LEU A 44 4.04 11.35 2.07
N VAL A 45 3.49 10.23 2.54
CA VAL A 45 2.73 9.29 1.69
C VAL A 45 1.50 9.98 1.08
N CYS A 46 0.73 10.73 1.87
CA CYS A 46 -0.40 11.51 1.37
C CYS A 46 0.04 12.58 0.36
N ALA A 47 1.18 13.24 0.57
CA ALA A 47 1.73 14.20 -0.38
C ALA A 47 2.12 13.54 -1.72
N ARG A 48 2.70 12.33 -1.69
CA ARG A 48 3.02 11.54 -2.90
C ARG A 48 1.74 11.14 -3.66
N PHE A 49 0.68 10.77 -2.96
CA PHE A 49 -0.63 10.51 -3.58
C PHE A 49 -1.20 11.75 -4.25
N ARG A 50 -1.17 12.91 -3.59
CA ARG A 50 -1.58 14.22 -4.16
C ARG A 50 -0.77 14.60 -5.39
N ALA A 51 0.51 14.22 -5.43
CA ALA A 51 1.39 14.43 -6.59
C ALA A 51 1.11 13.47 -7.76
N GLY A 52 0.15 12.55 -7.63
CA GLY A 52 -0.22 11.61 -8.69
C GLY A 52 0.65 10.36 -8.78
N GLU A 53 1.46 10.07 -7.76
CA GLU A 53 2.31 8.86 -7.72
C GLU A 53 1.54 7.60 -7.32
N GLY A 54 0.27 7.74 -6.94
CA GLY A 54 -0.61 6.64 -6.59
C GLY A 54 -1.08 5.84 -7.80
N VAL A 55 -1.24 4.54 -7.62
CA VAL A 55 -1.86 3.64 -8.59
C VAL A 55 -3.18 3.12 -8.02
N ALA A 56 -4.26 3.27 -8.78
CA ALA A 56 -5.56 2.72 -8.41
C ALA A 56 -5.53 1.18 -8.41
N GLY A 57 -6.12 0.57 -7.38
CA GLY A 57 -6.28 -0.86 -7.25
C GLY A 57 -7.44 -1.19 -6.33
N THR A 58 -7.46 -2.40 -5.78
CA THR A 58 -8.47 -2.83 -4.81
C THR A 58 -7.84 -3.47 -3.58
N PHE A 59 -8.53 -3.40 -2.45
CA PHE A 59 -8.23 -4.13 -1.21
C PHE A 59 -9.51 -4.86 -0.80
N PHE A 60 -9.53 -6.20 -0.85
CA PHE A 60 -10.75 -7.00 -0.62
C PHE A 60 -11.97 -6.54 -1.45
N GLY A 61 -11.73 -6.19 -2.72
CA GLY A 61 -12.78 -5.72 -3.64
C GLY A 61 -13.20 -4.26 -3.45
N GLN A 62 -12.67 -3.56 -2.45
CA GLN A 62 -12.89 -2.12 -2.26
C GLN A 62 -11.83 -1.30 -3.01
N PRO A 63 -12.18 -0.23 -3.72
CA PRO A 63 -11.20 0.65 -4.35
C PRO A 63 -10.17 1.19 -3.35
N ASN A 64 -8.89 1.21 -3.74
CA ASN A 64 -7.83 1.83 -2.94
C ASN A 64 -6.72 2.40 -3.85
N THR A 65 -5.85 3.24 -3.26
CA THR A 65 -4.68 3.80 -3.93
C THR A 65 -3.40 3.24 -3.31
N TYR A 66 -2.48 2.80 -4.15
CA TYR A 66 -1.23 2.17 -3.75
C TYR A 66 -0.02 3.01 -4.18
N LEU A 67 0.94 3.17 -3.29
CA LEU A 67 2.25 3.77 -3.58
C LEU A 67 3.30 2.67 -3.64
N PHE A 68 4.18 2.70 -4.64
CA PHE A 68 5.19 1.67 -4.86
C PHE A 68 6.58 2.25 -4.60
N ILE A 69 7.27 1.74 -3.58
CA ILE A 69 8.62 2.19 -3.21
C ILE A 69 9.47 0.96 -2.93
N GLY A 70 10.50 0.76 -3.75
CA GLY A 70 11.38 -0.41 -3.65
C GLY A 70 10.61 -1.71 -3.88
N ASP A 71 10.76 -2.66 -2.96
CA ASP A 71 10.14 -3.99 -3.02
C ASP A 71 8.77 -4.06 -2.32
N CYS A 72 8.20 -2.91 -1.95
CA CYS A 72 6.96 -2.81 -1.20
C CYS A 72 5.92 -1.92 -1.89
N LYS A 73 4.66 -2.30 -1.70
CA LYS A 73 3.50 -1.42 -1.92
C LYS A 73 2.96 -0.92 -0.59
N TYR A 74 2.44 0.30 -0.57
CA TYR A 74 1.93 1.01 0.60
C TYR A 74 0.52 1.52 0.33
N TRP A 75 -0.37 1.44 1.32
CA TRP A 75 -1.74 1.97 1.21
C TRP A 75 -2.28 2.38 2.56
N LEU A 76 -3.19 3.35 2.55
CA LEU A 76 -3.92 3.77 3.74
C LEU A 76 -5.25 3.00 3.84
N MET A 77 -5.75 2.82 5.06
CA MET A 77 -7.13 2.33 5.27
C MET A 77 -8.18 3.44 5.10
N THR A 78 -7.75 4.70 5.23
CA THR A 78 -8.57 5.90 5.00
C THR A 78 -8.15 6.53 3.68
N HIS A 79 -9.10 7.05 2.90
CA HIS A 79 -8.76 7.74 1.65
C HIS A 79 -7.83 8.93 1.95
N TRP A 80 -6.74 9.06 1.21
CA TRP A 80 -5.67 10.03 1.51
C TRP A 80 -6.13 11.49 1.48
N GLU A 81 -7.20 11.80 0.74
CA GLU A 81 -7.82 13.14 0.73
C GLU A 81 -8.50 13.49 2.05
N THR A 82 -8.99 12.49 2.79
CA THR A 82 -9.75 12.70 4.03
C THR A 82 -8.89 12.54 5.27
N VAL A 83 -7.60 12.25 5.12
CA VAL A 83 -6.66 12.16 6.24
C VAL A 83 -6.41 13.54 6.82
N ASN A 84 -6.83 13.75 8.06
CA ASN A 84 -6.53 14.94 8.86
C ASN A 84 -5.71 14.53 10.09
N LEU A 85 -4.39 14.74 10.07
CA LEU A 85 -3.51 14.32 11.15
C LEU A 85 -3.66 15.14 12.45
N ASP A 86 -4.48 16.19 12.45
CA ASP A 86 -4.76 17.06 13.60
C ASP A 86 -6.09 16.75 14.30
N ASP A 87 -6.89 15.80 13.79
CA ASP A 87 -8.19 15.44 14.38
C ASP A 87 -8.11 14.52 15.61
N GLY A 88 -6.89 14.19 16.03
CA GLY A 88 -6.62 13.32 17.17
C GLY A 88 -6.85 11.82 16.91
N GLN A 89 -7.30 11.42 15.72
CA GLN A 89 -7.46 10.04 15.30
C GLN A 89 -6.13 9.41 14.90
N ASP A 90 -6.14 8.09 14.83
CA ASP A 90 -5.00 7.30 14.38
C ASP A 90 -5.25 6.77 12.98
N TYR A 91 -4.32 7.00 12.07
CA TYR A 91 -4.40 6.59 10.67
C TYR A 91 -3.46 5.43 10.41
N VAL A 92 -3.96 4.43 9.68
CA VAL A 92 -3.22 3.20 9.37
C VAL A 92 -2.52 3.34 8.03
N LEU A 93 -1.19 3.22 8.02
CA LEU A 93 -0.41 2.98 6.82
C LEU A 93 0.02 1.52 6.79
N ASN A 94 -0.40 0.81 5.75
CA ASN A 94 -0.03 -0.57 5.51
C ASN A 94 1.14 -0.64 4.52
N ARG A 95 1.91 -1.73 4.61
CA ARG A 95 2.87 -2.15 3.58
C ARG A 95 2.80 -3.66 3.33
N ALA A 96 3.04 -4.06 2.10
CA ALA A 96 3.27 -5.46 1.74
C ALA A 96 4.41 -5.56 0.74
N ARG A 97 5.23 -6.60 0.88
CA ARG A 97 6.25 -6.92 -0.12
C ARG A 97 5.58 -7.39 -1.41
N LEU A 98 6.04 -6.92 -2.55
CA LEU A 98 5.43 -7.19 -3.87
C LEU A 98 5.35 -8.69 -4.18
N TYR A 99 6.32 -9.48 -3.72
CA TYR A 99 6.34 -10.94 -3.95
C TYR A 99 5.40 -11.74 -3.03
N ARG A 100 4.82 -11.13 -1.99
CA ARG A 100 3.89 -11.79 -1.07
C ARG A 100 2.43 -11.68 -1.50
N ASP A 101 2.13 -10.83 -2.48
CA ASP A 101 0.77 -10.52 -2.89
C ASP A 101 0.39 -11.15 -4.23
N ARG A 102 0.41 -12.49 -4.25
CA ARG A 102 0.16 -13.32 -5.44
C ARG A 102 -1.31 -13.39 -5.88
N ARG A 103 -2.22 -12.61 -5.29
CA ARG A 103 -3.65 -12.71 -5.59
C ARG A 103 -4.16 -11.65 -6.57
N ASP A 104 -3.49 -10.51 -6.67
CA ASP A 104 -3.85 -9.48 -7.65
C ASP A 104 -2.83 -9.34 -8.79
N PHE A 105 -1.63 -9.93 -8.65
CA PHE A 105 -0.62 -10.05 -9.70
C PHE A 105 0.10 -11.40 -9.56
N ILE A 106 -0.20 -12.37 -10.43
CA ILE A 106 0.53 -13.64 -10.47
C ILE A 106 1.92 -13.35 -11.06
N ILE A 107 2.94 -13.23 -10.20
CA ILE A 107 4.34 -13.13 -10.62
C ILE A 107 4.77 -14.50 -11.17
N GLN A 108 5.12 -14.55 -12.46
CA GLN A 108 5.62 -15.74 -13.15
C GLN A 108 7.15 -15.83 -13.03
N PRO A 109 7.76 -17.02 -13.21
CA PRO A 109 9.21 -17.12 -13.36
C PRO A 109 9.69 -16.23 -14.54
N GLY A 110 10.42 -15.16 -14.25
CA GLY A 110 10.94 -14.21 -15.24
C GLY A 110 10.54 -12.74 -15.04
N ASP A 111 9.56 -12.45 -14.17
CA ASP A 111 9.12 -11.07 -13.91
C ASP A 111 10.17 -10.25 -13.16
N THR A 112 10.43 -9.01 -13.61
CA THR A 112 11.53 -8.18 -13.12
C THR A 112 11.12 -7.16 -12.06
N GLY A 113 9.82 -7.03 -11.81
CA GLY A 113 9.29 -6.06 -10.86
C GLY A 113 9.01 -4.68 -11.45
N LYS A 114 9.20 -4.48 -12.76
CA LYS A 114 9.00 -3.19 -13.42
C LYS A 114 7.52 -2.96 -13.75
N ARG A 115 7.07 -1.70 -13.74
CA ARG A 115 5.69 -1.30 -14.07
C ARG A 115 5.21 -1.87 -15.42
N GLU A 116 6.14 -2.02 -16.35
CA GLU A 116 5.95 -2.55 -17.70
C GLU A 116 5.53 -4.03 -17.70
N ASP A 117 5.95 -4.78 -16.69
CA ASP A 117 5.72 -6.23 -16.56
C ASP A 117 4.31 -6.54 -16.02
N TYR A 118 3.56 -5.52 -15.60
CA TYR A 118 2.24 -5.68 -14.99
C TYR A 118 1.13 -5.11 -15.90
N PRO A 119 -0.02 -5.78 -15.99
CA PRO A 119 -1.13 -5.28 -16.79
C PRO A 119 -1.61 -3.94 -16.23
N ALA A 120 -1.82 -2.97 -17.12
CA ALA A 120 -2.30 -1.62 -16.78
C ALA A 120 -3.69 -1.61 -16.13
N GLN A 121 -4.39 -2.75 -16.14
CA GLN A 121 -5.67 -2.96 -15.48
C GLN A 121 -5.61 -4.26 -14.68
N PRO A 122 -6.21 -4.29 -13.46
CA PRO A 122 -6.38 -5.54 -12.73
C PRO A 122 -7.14 -6.53 -13.61
N ALA A 123 -6.79 -7.81 -13.55
CA ALA A 123 -7.55 -8.86 -14.20
C ALA A 123 -9.02 -8.68 -13.78
N ARG A 124 -9.91 -8.43 -14.75
CA ARG A 124 -11.35 -8.44 -14.50
C ARG A 124 -11.62 -9.75 -13.80
N SER A 125 -12.01 -9.68 -12.53
CA SER A 125 -12.43 -10.81 -11.72
C SER A 125 -13.27 -11.70 -12.62
N MET A 126 -12.86 -12.96 -12.80
CA MET A 126 -13.68 -13.98 -13.42
C MET A 126 -15.09 -13.80 -12.87
N GLN A 127 -15.99 -13.34 -13.74
CA GLN A 127 -17.41 -13.47 -13.48
C GLN A 127 -17.59 -14.90 -13.02
N ARG A 128 -18.28 -15.09 -11.90
CA ARG A 128 -18.72 -16.42 -11.45
C ARG A 128 -19.59 -17.00 -12.56
N ALA A 129 -18.94 -17.63 -13.53
CA ALA A 129 -19.49 -18.69 -14.33
C ALA A 129 -19.14 -19.96 -13.56
N ASP A 130 -20.06 -20.35 -12.68
CA ASP A 130 -20.33 -21.75 -12.34
C ASP A 130 -21.67 -21.75 -11.59
N GLN A 131 -22.75 -22.05 -12.33
CA GLN A 131 -23.35 -23.39 -12.35
C GLN A 131 -24.07 -23.71 -11.02
N ARG A 132 -25.36 -23.37 -10.97
CA ARG A 132 -26.47 -24.32 -10.82
C ARG A 132 -27.81 -23.63 -11.06
#